data_AF-A0A5J4PDP3-F1
#
_entry.id   AF-A0A5J4PDP3-F1
#
_cell.length_a   1.000
_cell.length_b   1.000
_cell.length_c   1.000
_cell.angle_alpha   90.00
_cell.angle_beta   90.00
_cell.angle_gamma   90.00
#
_symmetry.space_group_name_H-M   'P 1'
#
loop_
_entity.id
_entity.type
_entity.pdbx_description
1 polymer ?
#
loop_
_entity_poly.entity_id
_entity_poly.type
_entity_poly.pdbx_seq_one_letter_code
_entity_poly.pdbx_strand_id
1 'polypeptide(L)'
;MNSFENTYVTGELPQLNKGKLMFLPLLINSVGEKKVCITEVDLENYPGLSLTNAEGNNTLSGVFAAYPKEMRQGGHNMLQSRVRERESYIAQ
;
A
#
# COMPACT_ATOMS: atom_id res chain seq x y z
N MET A 1 -3.81 10.11 4.24
CA MET A 1 -3.66 9.52 5.58
C MET A 1 -4.57 8.31 5.62
N ASN A 2 -4.06 7.13 6.00
CA ASN A 2 -4.86 5.91 6.17
C ASN A 2 -4.55 5.30 7.56
N SER A 3 -5.38 4.38 8.03
CA SER A 3 -5.17 3.56 9.24
C SER A 3 -5.00 2.06 8.94
N PHE A 4 -4.88 1.69 7.67
CA PHE A 4 -4.89 0.29 7.20
C PHE A 4 -6.17 -0.49 7.53
N GLU A 5 -7.29 0.22 7.70
CA GLU A 5 -8.60 -0.37 7.98
C GLU A 5 -9.52 -0.18 6.77
N ASN A 6 -9.97 -1.28 6.17
CA ASN A 6 -10.98 -1.28 5.12
C ASN A 6 -11.60 -2.67 4.97
N THR A 7 -12.76 -2.76 4.33
CA THR A 7 -13.31 -4.04 3.87
C THR A 7 -12.64 -4.52 2.59
N TYR A 8 -12.68 -5.83 2.35
CA TYR A 8 -12.22 -6.41 1.09
C TYR A 8 -13.17 -6.07 -0.06
N VAL A 9 -12.58 -5.78 -1.21
CA VAL A 9 -13.29 -5.67 -2.49
C VAL A 9 -12.80 -6.81 -3.37
N THR A 10 -13.73 -7.62 -3.85
CA THR A 10 -13.45 -8.74 -4.76
C THR A 10 -13.89 -8.35 -6.17
N GLY A 11 -12.99 -8.50 -7.13
CA GLY A 11 -13.26 -8.23 -8.53
C GLY A 11 -12.08 -8.63 -9.41
N GLU A 12 -12.30 -8.63 -10.72
CA GLU A 12 -11.21 -8.83 -11.68
C GLU A 12 -10.24 -7.65 -11.64
N LEU A 13 -8.95 -7.93 -11.78
CA LEU A 13 -7.89 -6.93 -11.66
C LEU A 13 -8.07 -5.69 -12.56
N PRO A 14 -8.56 -5.79 -13.82
CA PRO A 14 -8.85 -4.63 -14.66
C PRO A 14 -10.05 -3.80 -14.21
N GLN A 15 -10.97 -4.39 -13.44
CA GLN A 15 -12.20 -3.75 -12.97
C GLN A 15 -12.01 -3.03 -11.62
N LEU A 16 -10.94 -3.35 -10.90
CA LEU A 16 -10.56 -2.64 -9.67
C LEU A 16 -10.21 -1.18 -9.98
N ASN A 17 -10.48 -0.29 -9.01
CA ASN A 17 -10.22 1.14 -9.14
C ASN A 17 -8.74 1.41 -9.50
N LYS A 18 -8.51 1.84 -10.74
CA LYS A 18 -7.18 2.01 -11.31
C LYS A 18 -6.37 3.04 -10.54
N GLY A 19 -5.20 2.64 -10.06
CA GLY A 19 -4.28 3.52 -9.33
C GLY A 19 -4.60 3.67 -7.84
N LYS A 20 -5.68 3.06 -7.33
CA LYS A 20 -5.90 2.97 -5.88
C LYS A 20 -4.84 2.05 -5.27
N LEU A 21 -4.30 2.46 -4.13
CA LEU A 21 -3.36 1.62 -3.36
C LEU A 21 -4.11 0.52 -2.60
N MET A 22 -3.52 -0.68 -2.61
CA MET A 22 -3.97 -1.87 -1.91
C MET A 22 -2.90 -2.23 -0.88
N PHE A 23 -3.23 -2.18 0.41
CA PHE A 23 -2.34 -2.63 1.47
C PHE A 23 -2.40 -4.15 1.64
N LEU A 24 -1.32 -4.74 2.14
CA LEU A 24 -1.17 -6.17 2.33
C LEU A 24 -1.81 -6.64 3.66
N PRO A 25 -2.22 -7.92 3.77
CA PRO A 25 -2.18 -8.95 2.74
C PRO A 25 -3.30 -8.82 1.70
N LEU A 26 -3.08 -9.35 0.49
CA LEU A 26 -4.13 -9.49 -0.52
C LEU A 26 -4.12 -10.87 -1.18
N LEU A 27 -5.30 -11.30 -1.63
CA LEU A 27 -5.51 -12.61 -2.23
C LEU A 27 -5.82 -12.47 -3.73
N ILE A 28 -5.15 -13.29 -4.55
CA ILE A 28 -5.42 -13.44 -5.97
C ILE A 28 -5.99 -14.84 -6.19
N ASN A 29 -7.20 -14.89 -6.76
CA ASN A 29 -7.74 -16.12 -7.31
C ASN A 29 -7.16 -16.30 -8.72
N SER A 30 -6.31 -17.32 -8.90
CA SER A 30 -5.66 -17.62 -10.17
C SER A 30 -6.47 -18.65 -10.96
N VAL A 31 -5.95 -19.11 -12.10
CA VAL A 31 -6.61 -20.12 -12.94
C VAL A 31 -6.78 -21.43 -12.16
N GLY A 32 -8.00 -21.97 -12.17
CA GLY A 32 -8.38 -23.19 -11.45
C GLY A 32 -8.64 -22.94 -9.97
N GLU A 33 -8.21 -23.87 -9.11
CA GLU A 33 -8.42 -23.79 -7.65
C GLU A 33 -7.25 -23.12 -6.89
N LYS A 34 -6.26 -22.60 -7.61
CA LYS A 34 -5.06 -22.02 -7.02
C LYS A 34 -5.32 -20.59 -6.51
N LYS A 35 -4.81 -20.32 -5.31
CA LYS A 35 -4.85 -19.00 -4.68
C LYS A 35 -3.45 -18.54 -4.35
N VAL A 36 -3.17 -17.25 -4.56
CA VAL A 36 -1.91 -16.61 -4.19
C VAL A 36 -2.21 -15.53 -3.16
N CYS A 37 -1.63 -15.65 -1.96
CA CYS A 37 -1.67 -14.59 -0.96
C CYS A 37 -0.34 -13.84 -1.02
N ILE A 38 -0.38 -12.54 -1.23
CA ILE A 38 0.81 -11.68 -1.21
C ILE A 38 0.83 -10.96 0.13
N THR A 39 1.94 -11.08 0.83
CA THR A 39 2.25 -10.37 2.07
C THR A 39 3.75 -10.11 2.14
N GLU A 40 4.16 -9.28 3.09
CA GLU A 40 5.56 -9.09 3.46
C GLU A 40 5.78 -9.55 4.91
N VAL A 41 7.02 -9.82 5.26
CA VAL A 41 7.49 -10.20 6.60
C VAL A 41 8.83 -9.54 6.86
N ASP A 42 9.26 -9.51 8.13
CA ASP A 42 10.53 -8.88 8.53
C ASP A 42 10.62 -7.39 8.14
N LEU A 43 9.47 -6.70 8.22
CA LEU A 43 9.37 -5.29 7.88
C LEU A 43 9.87 -4.42 9.05
N GLU A 44 11.18 -4.38 9.22
CA GLU A 44 11.88 -3.54 10.18
C GLU A 44 12.66 -2.43 9.45
N ASN A 45 12.52 -1.18 9.90
CA ASN A 45 13.23 -0.01 9.37
C ASN A 45 13.15 0.17 7.82
N TYR A 46 12.06 -0.28 7.20
CA TYR A 46 11.80 -0.16 5.76
C TYR A 46 10.32 0.19 5.52
N PRO A 47 9.96 0.98 4.48
CA PRO A 47 8.56 1.31 4.23
C PRO A 47 7.76 0.08 3.79
N GLY A 48 6.54 -0.06 4.31
CA GLY A 48 5.64 -1.14 3.91
C GLY A 48 5.21 -1.05 2.45
N LEU A 49 5.04 -2.22 1.84
CA LEU A 49 4.64 -2.38 0.45
C LEU A 49 3.13 -2.19 0.28
N SER A 50 2.74 -1.27 -0.58
CA SER A 50 1.39 -1.24 -1.17
C SER A 50 1.44 -1.72 -2.62
N LEU A 51 0.39 -2.38 -3.10
CA LEU A 51 0.26 -2.71 -4.52
C LEU A 51 -0.71 -1.77 -5.22
N THR A 52 -0.55 -1.64 -6.53
CA THR A 52 -1.49 -0.92 -7.40
C THR A 52 -1.62 -1.59 -8.77
N ASN A 53 -2.76 -1.43 -9.42
CA ASN A 53 -2.99 -1.84 -10.81
C ASN A 53 -2.81 -0.67 -11.81
N ALA A 54 -2.12 0.40 -11.41
CA ALA A 54 -1.95 1.62 -12.20
C ALA A 54 -1.34 1.36 -13.59
N GLU A 55 -0.42 0.41 -13.70
CA GLU A 55 0.27 0.05 -14.94
C GLU A 55 -0.65 -0.73 -15.93
N GLY A 56 -1.78 -1.27 -15.45
CA GLY A 56 -2.76 -1.98 -16.27
C GLY A 56 -2.39 -3.44 -16.59
N ASN A 57 -2.96 -4.00 -17.66
CA ASN A 57 -2.60 -5.31 -18.22
C ASN A 57 -2.51 -6.47 -17.22
N ASN A 58 -3.47 -6.59 -16.29
CA ASN A 58 -3.45 -7.62 -15.23
C ASN A 58 -2.15 -7.63 -14.39
N THR A 59 -1.50 -6.48 -14.24
CA THR A 59 -0.27 -6.33 -13.46
C THR A 59 -0.55 -5.63 -12.13
N LEU A 60 0.12 -6.10 -11.08
CA LEU A 60 0.21 -5.43 -9.78
C LEU A 60 1.64 -4.95 -9.59
N SER A 61 1.80 -3.66 -9.31
CA SER A 61 3.11 -3.01 -9.17
C SER A 61 3.26 -2.49 -7.75
N GLY A 62 4.47 -2.58 -7.22
CA GLY A 62 4.79 -2.14 -5.85
C GLY A 62 4.92 -0.62 -5.74
N VAL A 63 4.40 -0.07 -4.65
CA VAL A 63 4.48 1.35 -4.30
C VAL A 63 4.90 1.46 -2.84
N PHE A 64 5.95 2.25 -2.60
CA PHE A 64 6.47 2.55 -1.27
C PHE A 64 6.26 4.02 -0.94
N ALA A 65 5.94 4.31 0.32
CA ALA A 65 5.94 5.69 0.79
C ALA A 65 7.39 6.20 0.86
N ALA A 66 7.65 7.37 0.26
CA ALA A 66 8.97 7.99 0.37
C ALA A 66 9.28 8.45 1.81
N TYR A 67 10.57 8.45 2.15
CA TYR A 67 11.07 8.72 3.49
C TYR A 67 10.62 10.11 3.98
N PRO A 68 10.18 10.26 5.24
CA PRO A 68 9.70 11.55 5.73
C PRO A 68 10.85 12.54 5.91
N LYS A 69 10.77 13.68 5.22
CA LYS A 69 11.71 14.80 5.36
C LYS A 69 11.32 15.73 6.51
N GLU A 70 10.04 16.06 6.58
CA GLU A 70 9.48 16.89 7.65
C GLU A 70 8.21 16.25 8.20
N MET A 71 8.12 16.15 9.52
CA MET A 71 6.92 15.72 10.22
C MET A 71 6.47 16.80 11.21
N ARG A 72 5.14 16.98 11.35
CA ARG A 72 4.56 17.91 12.32
C ARG A 72 3.52 17.21 13.18
N GLN A 73 3.51 17.53 14.48
CA GLN A 73 2.46 17.10 15.39
C GLN A 73 1.10 17.62 14.93
N GLY A 74 0.07 16.80 15.05
CA GLY A 74 -1.30 17.14 14.68
C GLY A 74 -2.24 15.94 14.66
N GLY A 75 -3.20 15.98 13.74
CA GLY A 75 -4.16 14.91 13.55
C GLY A 75 -5.16 14.78 14.69
N HIS A 76 -5.69 13.56 14.89
CA HIS A 76 -6.72 13.33 15.89
C HIS A 76 -6.18 13.63 17.28
N ASN A 77 -6.83 14.55 18.00
CA ASN A 77 -6.47 14.99 19.35
C ASN A 77 -4.99 15.42 19.52
N MET A 78 -4.31 15.87 18.44
CA MET A 78 -2.89 16.23 18.46
C MET A 78 -1.92 15.09 18.84
N LEU A 79 -2.36 13.84 18.71
CA LEU A 79 -1.59 12.63 19.06
C LEU A 79 -0.85 12.00 17.89
N GLN A 80 -0.96 12.56 16.68
CA GLN A 80 -0.36 11.99 15.48
C GLN A 80 0.79 12.87 14.99
N SER A 81 1.82 12.24 14.44
CA SER A 81 2.82 12.94 13.63
C SER A 81 2.44 12.82 12.15
N ARG A 82 2.31 13.95 11.44
CA ARG A 82 1.92 13.98 10.02
C ARG A 82 3.10 14.39 9.16
N VAL A 83 3.42 13.55 8.19
CA VAL A 83 4.42 13.84 7.15
C VAL A 83 3.95 15.03 6.30
N ARG A 84 4.76 16.09 6.24
CA ARG A 84 4.52 17.31 5.46
C ARG A 84 5.34 17.32 4.17
N GLU A 85 6.61 16.93 4.28
CA GLU A 85 7.53 16.81 3.16
C GLU A 85 8.13 15.40 3.13
N ARG A 86 8.50 14.96 1.93
CA ARG A 86 9.13 13.66 1.70
C ARG A 86 10.42 13.84 0.92
N GLU A 87 11.36 12.94 1.16
CA GLU A 87 12.60 12.84 0.41
C GLU A 87 12.37 12.19 -0.97
N SER A 88 13.40 12.20 -1.82
CA SER A 88 13.41 11.52 -3.11
C SER A 88 13.80 10.03 -3.03
N TYR A 89 13.99 9.50 -1.82
CA TYR A 89 14.32 8.10 -1.52
C TYR A 89 13.30 7.51 -0.54
N ILE A 90 13.32 6.18 -0.36
CA ILE A 90 12.29 5.46 0.43
C ILE A 90 12.80 4.93 1.77
N ALA A 91 14.12 4.71 1.93
CA ALA A 91 14.76 4.25 3.16
C ALA A 91 16.18 4.84 3.26
N GLN A 92 16.71 4.92 4.49
CA GLN A 92 18.09 5.32 4.78
C GLN A 92 19.03 4.12 4.83
#